data_AF-W7ANK5-F1
#
_entry.id   AF-W7ANK5-F1
#
_cell.length_a   1.000
_cell.length_b   1.000
_cell.length_c   1.000
_cell.angle_alpha   90.00
_cell.angle_beta   90.00
_cell.angle_gamma   90.00
#
_symmetry.space_group_name_H-M   'P 1'
#
loop_
_entity.id
_entity.type
_entity.pdbx_description
1 polymer ?
#
loop_
_entity_poly.entity_id
_entity_poly.type
_entity_poly.pdbx_seq_one_letter_code
_entity_poly.pdbx_strand_id
1 'polypeptide(L)'
;MKRVINFHDGNRKTKIIISSYDNKKDLKPVINSVGGKKGPLLNIYKLIRADPMPFINLFFFEFNKIDREFGVKNDGSEFANALIIRYCPYRDESGYGICLSYLQSARSGVINLLENLEKYNLDYDKLAEYAILFLSYKLKQNPSYSGTKLNDFYTNHIVNNKDYNKKINGNDGLTFKEIINRKKDLMNMNIKERSKFNDPFSILVLLYNEIKNNKLDCTKYSSYPENFANKFKELNEDSNINGNTSYRKLLSTLSDDYNNLKNKYEKTLFI
;
A
#
# COMPACT_ATOMS: atom_id res chain seq x y z
N MET A 1 -24.33 -8.42 -23.91
CA MET A 1 -23.78 -9.69 -24.45
C MET A 1 -23.06 -10.44 -23.32
N LYS A 2 -23.32 -11.74 -23.12
CA LYS A 2 -22.67 -12.55 -22.06
C LYS A 2 -21.55 -13.39 -22.66
N ARG A 3 -20.34 -13.33 -22.10
CA ARG A 3 -19.20 -14.15 -22.53
C ARG A 3 -18.74 -15.03 -21.36
N VAL A 4 -18.62 -16.33 -21.60
CA VAL A 4 -18.20 -17.31 -20.61
C VAL A 4 -16.80 -17.77 -20.95
N ILE A 5 -15.89 -17.65 -19.99
CA ILE A 5 -14.50 -18.12 -20.13
C ILE A 5 -14.30 -19.24 -19.12
N ASN A 6 -13.90 -20.41 -19.61
CA ASN A 6 -13.61 -21.58 -18.79
C ASN A 6 -12.09 -21.69 -18.65
N PHE A 7 -11.61 -21.73 -17.41
CA PHE A 7 -10.22 -22.06 -17.12
C PHE A 7 -10.13 -23.50 -16.64
N HIS A 8 -9.10 -24.20 -17.10
CA HIS A 8 -8.77 -25.54 -16.65
C HIS A 8 -7.41 -25.47 -15.96
N ASP A 9 -7.44 -25.52 -14.63
CA ASP A 9 -6.26 -25.76 -13.81
C ASP A 9 -6.57 -26.94 -12.89
N GLY A 10 -5.54 -27.70 -12.53
CA GLY A 10 -5.65 -29.02 -11.89
C GLY A 10 -6.78 -29.14 -10.87
N ASN A 11 -7.67 -30.12 -11.09
CA ASN A 11 -8.78 -30.58 -10.25
C ASN A 11 -9.90 -29.59 -9.82
N ARG A 12 -9.92 -28.33 -10.25
CA ARG A 12 -11.12 -27.47 -10.07
C ARG A 12 -11.45 -26.69 -11.34
N LYS A 13 -12.68 -26.90 -11.83
CA LYS A 13 -13.26 -26.14 -12.95
C LYS A 13 -13.86 -24.83 -12.41
N THR A 14 -13.21 -23.70 -12.69
CA THR A 14 -13.75 -22.38 -12.36
C THR A 14 -14.33 -21.73 -13.62
N LYS A 15 -15.61 -21.33 -13.55
CA LYS A 15 -16.30 -20.61 -14.64
C LYS A 15 -16.46 -19.15 -14.28
N ILE A 16 -16.02 -18.27 -15.19
CA ILE A 16 -16.25 -16.83 -15.06
C ILE A 16 -17.28 -16.40 -16.11
N ILE A 17 -18.36 -15.76 -15.65
CA ILE A 17 -19.41 -15.22 -16.52
C ILE A 17 -19.31 -13.69 -16.49
N ILE A 18 -19.01 -13.10 -17.65
CA ILE A 18 -18.97 -11.65 -17.83
C ILE A 18 -20.24 -11.24 -18.55
N SER A 19 -21.06 -10.38 -17.92
CA SER A 19 -22.22 -9.76 -18.54
C SER A 19 -22.00 -8.26 -18.70
N SER A 20 -22.23 -7.72 -19.91
CA SER A 20 -22.49 -6.28 -20.05
C SER A 20 -23.86 -5.98 -19.45
N TYR A 21 -23.94 -5.01 -18.52
CA TYR A 21 -25.18 -4.66 -17.84
C TYR A 21 -25.76 -3.39 -18.43
N ASP A 22 -27.03 -3.47 -18.85
CA ASP A 22 -27.89 -2.35 -19.21
C ASP A 22 -28.57 -1.79 -17.95
N ASN A 23 -28.65 -0.46 -17.86
CA ASN A 23 -29.21 0.29 -16.74
C ASN A 23 -30.74 0.16 -16.66
N LYS A 24 -31.26 -0.24 -15.47
CA LYS A 24 -32.48 0.31 -14.81
C LYS A 24 -32.92 -0.60 -13.65
N LYS A 25 -32.98 -0.05 -12.42
CA LYS A 25 -34.15 -0.09 -11.51
C LYS A 25 -33.83 0.57 -10.16
N ASP A 26 -34.66 1.53 -9.80
CA ASP A 26 -34.71 2.30 -8.55
C ASP A 26 -35.12 1.47 -7.32
N LEU A 27 -34.69 1.87 -6.10
CA LEU A 27 -35.56 2.25 -4.95
C LEU A 27 -34.81 2.49 -3.59
N LYS A 28 -34.64 3.79 -3.26
CA LYS A 28 -34.73 4.58 -1.99
C LYS A 28 -34.02 4.23 -0.65
N PRO A 29 -33.50 5.25 0.11
CA PRO A 29 -32.79 5.10 1.38
C PRO A 29 -33.65 5.36 2.64
N VAL A 30 -33.22 4.85 3.80
CA VAL A 30 -33.76 5.19 5.14
C VAL A 30 -32.64 5.77 6.01
N ILE A 31 -32.79 7.04 6.39
CA ILE A 31 -31.98 7.71 7.42
C ILE A 31 -32.78 7.68 8.72
N ASN A 32 -32.11 7.46 9.87
CA ASN A 32 -32.52 8.05 11.14
C ASN A 32 -31.29 8.47 11.96
N SER A 33 -31.33 9.70 12.45
CA SER A 33 -30.32 10.41 13.25
C SER A 33 -30.84 10.58 14.68
N VAL A 34 -30.02 10.37 15.71
CA VAL A 34 -30.18 11.01 17.03
C VAL A 34 -28.80 11.27 17.64
N GLY A 35 -28.56 12.51 18.06
CA GLY A 35 -27.25 13.06 18.42
C GLY A 35 -26.83 12.98 19.89
N GLY A 36 -25.60 13.42 20.14
CA GLY A 36 -24.98 13.62 21.46
C GLY A 36 -23.47 13.78 21.35
N LYS A 37 -22.96 15.03 21.32
CA LYS A 37 -21.55 15.39 21.07
C LYS A 37 -20.58 14.87 22.15
N LYS A 38 -19.63 14.02 21.75
CA LYS A 38 -18.24 13.91 22.26
C LYS A 38 -17.33 13.35 21.14
N GLY A 39 -16.61 14.22 20.44
CA GLY A 39 -15.42 13.94 19.61
C GLY A 39 -15.57 13.10 18.32
N PRO A 40 -15.06 13.54 17.13
CA PRO A 40 -15.12 12.76 15.89
C PRO A 40 -14.29 11.47 15.91
N LEU A 41 -13.30 11.37 16.80
CA LEU A 41 -12.36 10.25 16.82
C LEU A 41 -12.99 8.96 17.38
N LEU A 42 -13.75 9.05 18.47
CA LEU A 42 -14.32 7.87 19.13
C LEU A 42 -15.41 7.19 18.30
N ASN A 43 -16.11 7.96 17.46
CA ASN A 43 -17.14 7.44 16.56
C ASN A 43 -16.56 6.79 15.31
N ILE A 44 -15.42 7.29 14.79
CA ILE A 44 -14.70 6.64 13.68
C ILE A 44 -14.19 5.26 14.11
N TYR A 45 -13.60 5.11 15.30
CA TYR A 45 -13.18 3.79 15.79
C TYR A 45 -14.34 2.80 16.00
N LYS A 46 -15.54 3.28 16.35
CA LYS A 46 -16.75 2.43 16.45
C LYS A 46 -17.34 2.07 15.08
N LEU A 47 -17.29 2.98 14.11
CA LEU A 47 -17.63 2.73 12.71
C LEU A 47 -16.64 1.76 12.03
N ILE A 48 -15.34 1.83 12.36
CA ILE A 48 -14.29 0.91 11.88
C ILE A 48 -14.46 -0.52 12.42
N ARG A 49 -15.12 -0.69 13.58
CA ARG A 49 -15.39 -2.01 14.18
C ARG A 49 -16.67 -2.69 13.65
N ALA A 50 -17.56 -1.95 13.00
CA ALA A 50 -18.83 -2.49 12.52
C ALA A 50 -18.71 -3.27 11.19
N ASP A 51 -17.61 -3.06 10.46
CA ASP A 51 -17.24 -3.79 9.26
C ASP A 51 -15.69 -3.76 9.22
N PRO A 52 -14.96 -4.88 9.38
CA PRO A 52 -13.51 -4.85 9.48
C PRO A 52 -12.95 -4.21 8.22
N MET A 53 -12.46 -2.97 8.35
CA MET A 53 -11.96 -2.19 7.24
C MET A 53 -10.84 -3.02 6.58
N PRO A 54 -10.98 -3.41 5.29
CA PRO A 54 -9.96 -4.22 4.63
C PRO A 54 -8.57 -3.61 4.85
N PHE A 55 -7.57 -4.43 5.19
CA PHE A 55 -6.18 -4.01 5.46
C PHE A 55 -5.72 -2.85 4.58
N ILE A 56 -6.05 -2.92 3.30
CA ILE A 56 -5.65 -1.96 2.27
C ILE A 56 -6.12 -0.54 2.56
N ASN A 57 -7.30 -0.36 3.13
CA ASN A 57 -7.79 0.97 3.50
C ASN A 57 -6.98 1.57 4.66
N LEU A 58 -6.64 0.76 5.67
CA LEU A 58 -5.78 1.17 6.79
C LEU A 58 -4.37 1.49 6.30
N PHE A 59 -3.83 0.62 5.44
CA PHE A 59 -2.56 0.85 4.76
C PHE A 59 -2.55 2.21 4.06
N PHE A 60 -3.52 2.49 3.17
CA PHE A 60 -3.55 3.77 2.45
C PHE A 60 -3.78 4.95 3.37
N PHE A 61 -4.51 4.79 4.46
CA PHE A 61 -4.67 5.85 5.45
C PHE A 61 -3.32 6.23 6.09
N GLU A 62 -2.51 5.26 6.52
CA GLU A 62 -1.20 5.54 7.11
C GLU A 62 -0.15 5.93 6.05
N PHE A 63 -0.14 5.26 4.89
CA PHE A 63 0.70 5.60 3.74
C PHE A 63 0.58 7.08 3.40
N ASN A 64 -0.63 7.63 3.29
CA ASN A 64 -0.84 9.01 2.89
C ASN A 64 -0.30 10.03 3.88
N LYS A 65 -0.29 9.69 5.16
CA LYS A 65 0.32 10.54 6.18
C LYS A 65 1.82 10.58 5.93
N ILE A 66 2.45 9.42 5.79
CA ILE A 66 3.91 9.27 5.71
C ILE A 66 4.47 9.72 4.36
N ASP A 67 3.75 9.52 3.26
CA ASP A 67 4.19 9.89 1.91
C ASP A 67 4.49 11.40 1.79
N ARG A 68 3.81 12.22 2.59
CA ARG A 68 3.98 13.68 2.67
C ARG A 68 5.07 14.12 3.64
N GLU A 69 5.64 13.19 4.40
CA GLU A 69 6.63 13.51 5.45
C GLU A 69 8.05 13.47 4.91
N PHE A 70 8.27 12.91 3.72
CA PHE A 70 9.55 13.00 3.03
C PHE A 70 9.40 12.80 1.53
N GLY A 71 10.32 13.39 0.80
CA GLY A 71 10.27 13.38 -0.65
C GLY A 71 11.37 14.22 -1.25
N VAL A 72 11.21 14.48 -2.53
CA VAL A 72 12.07 15.37 -3.31
C VAL A 72 11.19 16.51 -3.81
N LYS A 73 11.64 17.75 -3.64
CA LYS A 73 10.97 18.94 -4.15
C LYS A 73 11.28 19.13 -5.64
N ASN A 74 10.60 20.07 -6.28
CA ASN A 74 10.79 20.37 -7.70
C ASN A 74 12.20 20.84 -8.05
N ASP A 75 12.91 21.45 -7.10
CA ASP A 75 14.32 21.87 -7.25
C ASP A 75 15.33 20.73 -7.02
N GLY A 76 14.85 19.50 -6.80
CA GLY A 76 15.67 18.33 -6.49
C GLY A 76 16.08 18.22 -5.03
N SER A 77 15.73 19.19 -4.17
CA SER A 77 16.08 19.14 -2.75
C SER A 77 15.26 18.08 -2.01
N GLU A 78 15.93 17.34 -1.12
CA GLU A 78 15.29 16.35 -0.26
C GLU A 78 14.70 17.01 0.98
N PHE A 79 13.59 16.49 1.48
CA PHE A 79 13.01 16.94 2.73
C PHE A 79 12.57 15.76 3.62
N ALA A 80 12.52 16.03 4.93
CA ALA A 80 12.07 15.12 5.97
C ALA A 80 11.38 15.93 7.07
N ASN A 81 10.20 15.48 7.51
CA ASN A 81 9.33 16.17 8.46
C ASN A 81 9.10 15.35 9.75
N ALA A 82 8.37 15.97 10.68
CA ALA A 82 8.24 15.57 12.08
C ALA A 82 7.93 14.07 12.30
N LEU A 83 7.07 13.45 11.50
CA LEU A 83 6.67 12.06 11.76
C LEU A 83 7.82 11.07 11.52
N ILE A 84 8.69 11.33 10.54
CA ILE A 84 9.78 10.40 10.20
C ILE A 84 11.06 10.70 10.97
N ILE A 85 11.29 11.96 11.35
CA ILE A 85 12.57 12.34 11.98
C ILE A 85 12.83 11.68 13.33
N ARG A 86 11.79 11.25 14.05
CA ARG A 86 11.96 10.53 15.32
C ARG A 86 12.75 9.22 15.15
N TYR A 87 12.79 8.66 13.94
CA TYR A 87 13.55 7.46 13.57
C TYR A 87 14.85 7.76 12.82
N CYS A 88 15.16 9.04 12.61
CA CYS A 88 16.42 9.44 12.02
C CYS A 88 17.58 9.19 13.00
N PRO A 89 18.78 8.88 12.47
CA PRO A 89 19.89 8.38 13.29
C PRO A 89 20.57 9.46 14.14
N TYR A 90 20.46 10.73 13.76
CA TYR A 90 21.14 11.84 14.44
C TYR A 90 20.15 12.71 15.19
N ARG A 91 20.66 13.40 16.22
CA ARG A 91 19.96 14.44 16.97
C ARG A 91 20.77 15.73 16.87
N ASP A 92 20.09 16.86 16.69
CA ASP A 92 20.72 18.16 16.88
C ASP A 92 20.85 18.50 18.38
N GLU A 93 21.41 19.69 18.66
CA GLU A 93 21.57 20.22 20.01
C GLU A 93 20.25 20.40 20.75
N SER A 94 19.13 20.56 20.03
CA SER A 94 17.78 20.68 20.58
C SER A 94 17.10 19.32 20.76
N GLY A 95 17.78 18.21 20.44
CA GLY A 95 17.24 16.85 20.50
C GLY A 95 16.31 16.49 19.33
N TYR A 96 16.24 17.31 18.29
CA TYR A 96 15.43 17.06 17.10
C TYR A 96 16.11 16.07 16.16
N GLY A 97 15.34 15.19 15.53
CA GLY A 97 15.89 14.17 14.63
C GLY A 97 16.34 14.70 13.28
N ILE A 98 17.50 14.23 12.80
CA ILE A 98 18.04 14.61 11.49
C ILE A 98 18.37 13.36 10.68
N CYS A 99 17.76 13.26 9.49
CA CYS A 99 18.19 12.33 8.44
C CYS A 99 19.11 13.08 7.47
N LEU A 100 20.33 12.58 7.30
CA LEU A 100 21.35 13.19 6.43
C LEU A 100 21.23 12.77 4.96
N SER A 101 20.32 11.85 4.63
CA SER A 101 20.08 11.38 3.25
C SER A 101 18.67 10.86 3.06
N TYR A 102 18.21 10.85 1.82
CA TYR A 102 16.96 10.21 1.42
C TYR A 102 16.82 8.77 1.90
N LEU A 103 17.90 7.98 1.86
CA LEU A 103 17.87 6.59 2.32
C LEU A 103 17.60 6.48 3.83
N GLN A 104 18.14 7.41 4.63
CA GLN A 104 17.81 7.49 6.05
C GLN A 104 16.34 7.89 6.24
N SER A 105 15.83 8.83 5.45
CA SER A 105 14.41 9.22 5.49
C SER A 105 13.49 8.07 5.08
N ALA A 106 13.83 7.33 4.04
CA ALA A 106 13.08 6.16 3.58
C ALA A 106 13.08 5.05 4.64
N ARG A 107 14.24 4.79 5.26
CA ARG A 107 14.37 3.84 6.37
C ARG A 107 13.46 4.22 7.53
N SER A 108 13.47 5.49 7.93
CA SER A 108 12.63 6.06 8.98
C SER A 108 11.14 6.02 8.64
N GLY A 109 10.80 6.30 7.38
CA GLY A 109 9.43 6.22 6.86
C GLY A 109 8.86 4.81 6.94
N VAL A 110 9.65 3.80 6.58
CA VAL A 110 9.23 2.39 6.69
C VAL A 110 9.00 1.99 8.16
N ILE A 111 9.86 2.41 9.10
CA ILE A 111 9.63 2.16 10.55
C ILE A 111 8.32 2.80 10.99
N ASN A 112 8.09 4.06 10.62
CA ASN A 112 6.87 4.78 10.99
C ASN A 112 5.61 4.10 10.44
N LEU A 113 5.67 3.61 9.20
CA LEU A 113 4.57 2.89 8.55
C LEU A 113 4.26 1.58 9.28
N LEU A 114 5.28 0.78 9.56
CA LEU A 114 5.13 -0.50 10.27
C LEU A 114 4.57 -0.29 11.69
N GLU A 115 5.09 0.68 12.44
CA GLU A 115 4.62 0.97 13.80
C GLU A 115 3.16 1.45 13.83
N ASN A 116 2.73 2.23 12.84
CA ASN A 116 1.34 2.68 12.79
C ASN A 116 0.37 1.58 12.35
N LEU A 117 0.82 0.66 11.50
CA LEU A 117 -0.02 -0.44 11.03
C LEU A 117 -0.08 -1.62 12.01
N GLU A 118 0.97 -1.87 12.77
CA GLU A 118 1.02 -2.96 13.75
C GLU A 118 -0.06 -2.82 14.84
N LYS A 119 -0.44 -1.59 15.19
CA LYS A 119 -1.53 -1.26 16.13
C LYS A 119 -2.89 -1.87 15.76
N TYR A 120 -3.07 -2.31 14.52
CA TYR A 120 -4.32 -2.90 14.03
C TYR A 120 -4.30 -4.44 14.02
N ASN A 121 -3.27 -5.09 14.60
CA ASN A 121 -3.11 -6.55 14.70
C ASN A 121 -3.31 -7.27 13.34
N LEU A 122 -2.60 -6.77 12.33
CA LEU A 122 -2.71 -7.19 10.94
C LEU A 122 -1.85 -8.43 10.65
N ASP A 123 -2.14 -9.11 9.54
CA ASP A 123 -1.27 -10.17 9.01
C ASP A 123 0.14 -9.63 8.71
N TYR A 124 1.15 -10.18 9.41
CA TYR A 124 2.55 -9.80 9.25
C TYR A 124 3.10 -10.05 7.84
N ASP A 125 2.61 -11.06 7.11
CA ASP A 125 2.99 -11.26 5.71
C ASP A 125 2.54 -10.07 4.86
N LYS A 126 1.29 -9.65 5.02
CA LYS A 126 0.73 -8.52 4.26
C LYS A 126 1.40 -7.21 4.66
N LEU A 127 1.68 -7.04 5.96
CA LEU A 127 2.44 -5.89 6.46
C LEU A 127 3.83 -5.79 5.84
N ALA A 128 4.55 -6.91 5.74
CA ALA A 128 5.87 -6.97 5.12
C ALA A 128 5.83 -6.70 3.61
N GLU A 129 4.88 -7.31 2.88
CA GLU A 129 4.68 -7.06 1.44
C GLU A 129 4.49 -5.57 1.16
N TYR A 130 3.63 -4.90 1.93
CA TYR A 130 3.31 -3.50 1.75
C TYR A 130 4.39 -2.52 2.22
N ALA A 131 5.15 -2.88 3.26
CA ALA A 131 6.33 -2.10 3.65
C ALA A 131 7.41 -2.10 2.55
N ILE A 132 7.60 -3.25 1.87
CA ILE A 132 8.53 -3.39 0.75
C ILE A 132 8.05 -2.62 -0.47
N LEU A 133 6.75 -2.69 -0.81
CA LEU A 133 6.14 -1.88 -1.87
C LEU A 133 6.28 -0.38 -1.60
N PHE A 134 6.02 0.06 -0.36
CA PHE A 134 6.19 1.45 0.05
C PHE A 134 7.64 1.92 -0.15
N LEU A 135 8.61 1.14 0.35
CA LEU A 135 10.04 1.45 0.18
C LEU A 135 10.40 1.56 -1.31
N SER A 136 9.98 0.58 -2.11
CA SER A 136 10.23 0.55 -3.55
C SER A 136 9.66 1.78 -4.26
N TYR A 137 8.42 2.15 -3.93
CA TYR A 137 7.75 3.32 -4.46
C TYR A 137 8.51 4.61 -4.13
N LYS A 138 8.91 4.81 -2.87
CA LYS A 138 9.65 6.01 -2.44
C LYS A 138 11.03 6.08 -3.09
N LEU A 139 11.77 4.98 -3.16
CA LEU A 139 13.05 4.94 -3.87
C LEU A 139 12.91 5.32 -5.35
N LYS A 140 11.84 4.87 -6.03
CA LYS A 140 11.58 5.23 -7.43
C LYS A 140 11.34 6.74 -7.61
N GLN A 141 10.72 7.42 -6.64
CA GLN A 141 10.41 8.85 -6.74
C GLN A 141 11.65 9.75 -6.72
N ASN A 142 12.76 9.31 -6.13
CA ASN A 142 14.00 10.07 -6.12
C ASN A 142 14.93 9.55 -7.23
N PRO A 143 15.18 10.32 -8.31
CA PRO A 143 15.99 9.86 -9.44
C PRO A 143 17.38 9.35 -9.01
N SER A 144 18.01 10.02 -8.05
CA SER A 144 19.34 9.66 -7.52
C SER A 144 19.37 8.29 -6.83
N TYR A 145 18.24 7.83 -6.30
CA TYR A 145 18.12 6.55 -5.58
C TYR A 145 17.20 5.53 -6.28
N SER A 146 16.65 5.88 -7.44
CA SER A 146 15.79 5.00 -8.24
C SER A 146 16.50 3.69 -8.62
N GLY A 147 17.83 3.70 -8.74
CA GLY A 147 18.67 2.52 -8.98
C GLY A 147 19.07 1.72 -7.74
N THR A 148 18.66 2.12 -6.53
CA THR A 148 19.04 1.43 -5.29
C THR A 148 18.47 0.00 -5.29
N LYS A 149 19.31 -1.02 -5.06
CA LYS A 149 18.83 -2.40 -4.88
C LYS A 149 18.21 -2.54 -3.49
N LEU A 150 17.05 -3.21 -3.41
CA LEU A 150 16.34 -3.39 -2.14
C LEU A 150 17.16 -4.20 -1.13
N ASN A 151 17.92 -5.20 -1.59
CA ASN A 151 18.78 -6.01 -0.71
C ASN A 151 19.96 -5.20 -0.15
N ASP A 152 20.54 -4.29 -0.93
CA ASP A 152 21.61 -3.39 -0.46
C ASP A 152 21.04 -2.44 0.59
N PHE A 153 19.83 -1.90 0.35
CA PHE A 153 19.12 -1.09 1.32
C PHE A 153 18.86 -1.87 2.62
N TYR A 154 18.34 -3.09 2.52
CA TYR A 154 18.06 -3.94 3.66
C TYR A 154 19.33 -4.20 4.48
N THR A 155 20.42 -4.58 3.83
CA THR A 155 21.70 -4.86 4.49
C THR A 155 22.26 -3.63 5.22
N ASN A 156 22.26 -2.48 4.55
CA ASN A 156 22.91 -1.27 5.06
C ASN A 156 22.03 -0.47 6.03
N HIS A 157 20.71 -0.56 5.91
CA HIS A 157 19.78 0.31 6.64
C HIS A 157 18.84 -0.43 7.59
N ILE A 158 18.66 -1.75 7.48
CA ILE A 158 17.72 -2.52 8.31
C ILE A 158 18.46 -3.47 9.27
N VAL A 159 19.40 -4.28 8.77
CA VAL A 159 19.97 -5.43 9.52
C VAL A 159 20.45 -5.06 10.93
N ASN A 160 21.23 -3.98 11.06
CA ASN A 160 21.85 -3.55 12.31
C ASN A 160 21.18 -2.31 12.94
N ASN A 161 20.03 -1.88 12.41
CA ASN A 161 19.35 -0.70 12.92
C ASN A 161 18.61 -1.04 14.23
N LYS A 162 18.86 -0.24 15.29
CA LYS A 162 18.30 -0.48 16.63
C LYS A 162 16.77 -0.45 16.65
N ASP A 163 16.13 0.45 15.91
CA ASP A 163 14.67 0.57 15.86
C ASP A 163 14.03 -0.65 15.19
N TYR A 164 14.64 -1.17 14.11
CA TYR A 164 14.17 -2.40 13.46
C TYR A 164 14.35 -3.66 14.30
N ASN A 165 15.35 -3.69 15.17
CA ASN A 165 15.64 -4.83 16.05
C ASN A 165 14.99 -4.68 17.44
N LYS A 166 14.27 -3.57 17.70
CA LYS A 166 13.51 -3.40 18.92
C LYS A 166 12.28 -4.30 18.89
N LYS A 167 12.01 -5.01 19.99
CA LYS A 167 10.77 -5.78 20.14
C LYS A 167 9.58 -4.83 20.12
N ILE A 168 8.58 -5.21 19.34
CA ILE A 168 7.31 -4.49 19.28
C ILE A 168 6.48 -4.92 20.48
N ASN A 169 5.76 -3.96 21.07
CA ASN A 169 4.91 -4.23 22.23
C ASN A 169 3.61 -4.90 21.75
N GLY A 170 3.53 -6.23 21.85
CA GLY A 170 2.38 -7.04 21.43
C GLY A 170 2.52 -8.52 21.81
N ASN A 171 1.53 -9.34 21.45
CA ASN A 171 1.44 -10.75 21.87
C ASN A 171 2.60 -11.64 21.37
N ASP A 172 3.18 -11.33 20.20
CA ASP A 172 4.16 -12.21 19.55
C ASP A 172 5.62 -11.79 19.75
N GLY A 173 5.87 -10.60 20.34
CA GLY A 173 7.21 -10.13 20.68
C GLY A 173 8.20 -9.98 19.51
N LEU A 174 7.70 -9.94 18.28
CA LEU A 174 8.47 -9.80 17.05
C LEU A 174 9.10 -8.41 16.92
N THR A 175 10.12 -8.33 16.07
CA THR A 175 10.78 -7.09 15.64
C THR A 175 10.36 -6.71 14.21
N PHE A 176 10.48 -5.44 13.82
CA PHE A 176 10.18 -5.03 12.44
C PHE A 176 11.10 -5.70 11.42
N LYS A 177 12.36 -5.97 11.80
CA LYS A 177 13.27 -6.76 10.96
C LYS A 177 12.74 -8.16 10.71
N GLU A 178 12.23 -8.84 11.73
CA GLU A 178 11.64 -10.18 11.59
C GLU A 178 10.39 -10.17 10.72
N ILE A 179 9.54 -9.15 10.86
CA ILE A 179 8.38 -8.95 9.97
C ILE A 179 8.84 -8.85 8.51
N ILE A 180 9.79 -7.96 8.21
CA ILE A 180 10.33 -7.82 6.84
C ILE A 180 10.97 -9.13 6.35
N ASN A 181 11.63 -9.89 7.23
CA ASN A 181 12.27 -11.16 6.87
C ASN A 181 11.29 -12.22 6.36
N ARG A 182 10.01 -12.15 6.73
CA ARG A 182 8.96 -13.04 6.20
C ARG A 182 8.78 -12.90 4.69
N LYS A 183 9.22 -11.78 4.11
CA LYS A 183 9.16 -11.45 2.68
C LYS A 183 10.53 -11.04 2.14
N LYS A 184 11.62 -11.59 2.71
CA LYS A 184 13.00 -11.23 2.36
C LYS A 184 13.31 -11.47 0.88
N ASP A 185 12.68 -12.47 0.28
CA ASP A 185 12.73 -12.75 -1.15
C ASP A 185 12.27 -11.55 -2.01
N LEU A 186 11.28 -10.76 -1.56
CA LEU A 186 10.87 -9.52 -2.24
C LEU A 186 11.93 -8.42 -2.12
N MET A 187 12.74 -8.40 -1.05
CA MET A 187 13.91 -7.51 -0.95
C MET A 187 15.03 -7.91 -1.93
N ASN A 188 15.05 -9.15 -2.40
CA ASN A 188 16.02 -9.60 -3.41
C ASN A 188 15.54 -9.33 -4.85
N MET A 189 14.37 -8.71 -5.01
CA MET A 189 13.84 -8.37 -6.32
C MET A 189 14.76 -7.42 -7.07
N ASN A 190 15.07 -7.76 -8.32
CA ASN A 190 15.94 -6.93 -9.13
C ASN A 190 15.21 -5.65 -9.56
N ILE A 191 15.99 -4.66 -9.98
CA ILE A 191 15.47 -3.33 -10.31
C ILE A 191 14.42 -3.39 -11.45
N LYS A 192 14.60 -4.29 -12.43
CA LYS A 192 13.71 -4.44 -13.60
C LYS A 192 12.35 -5.05 -13.22
N GLU A 193 12.34 -6.04 -12.35
CA GLU A 193 11.10 -6.64 -11.82
C GLU A 193 10.38 -5.65 -10.92
N ARG A 194 11.12 -5.02 -10.00
CA ARG A 194 10.60 -4.03 -9.08
C ARG A 194 9.94 -2.85 -9.79
N SER A 195 10.55 -2.35 -10.86
CA SER A 195 9.97 -1.23 -11.63
C SER A 195 8.59 -1.56 -12.20
N LYS A 196 8.32 -2.84 -12.50
CA LYS A 196 7.02 -3.29 -13.02
C LYS A 196 5.92 -3.22 -11.96
N PHE A 197 6.22 -3.56 -10.71
CA PHE A 197 5.24 -3.44 -9.60
C PHE A 197 4.94 -2.00 -9.20
N ASN A 198 5.91 -1.09 -9.36
CA ASN A 198 5.76 0.29 -8.93
C ASN A 198 4.64 1.03 -9.67
N ASP A 199 4.39 0.74 -10.96
CA ASP A 199 3.35 1.46 -11.73
C ASP A 199 1.92 1.05 -11.31
N PRO A 200 1.54 -0.24 -11.28
CA PRO A 200 0.25 -0.67 -10.74
C PRO A 200 0.04 -0.21 -9.29
N PHE A 201 1.08 -0.29 -8.46
CA PHE A 201 0.99 0.16 -7.08
C PHE A 201 0.75 1.67 -6.98
N SER A 202 1.44 2.48 -7.79
CA SER A 202 1.22 3.94 -7.84
C SER A 202 -0.20 4.29 -8.29
N ILE A 203 -0.72 3.59 -9.30
CA ILE A 203 -2.11 3.78 -9.75
C ILE A 203 -3.09 3.42 -8.64
N LEU A 204 -2.85 2.32 -7.91
CA LEU A 204 -3.69 1.91 -6.79
C LEU A 204 -3.69 2.98 -5.68
N VAL A 205 -2.52 3.50 -5.29
CA VAL A 205 -2.39 4.64 -4.36
C VAL A 205 -3.25 5.82 -4.81
N LEU A 206 -3.11 6.24 -6.07
CA LEU A 206 -3.83 7.39 -6.62
C LEU A 206 -5.34 7.18 -6.55
N LEU A 207 -5.84 6.02 -7.00
CA LEU A 207 -7.27 5.73 -6.99
C LEU A 207 -7.85 5.71 -5.55
N TYR A 208 -7.14 5.12 -4.58
CA TYR A 208 -7.57 5.14 -3.19
C TYR A 208 -7.64 6.57 -2.60
N ASN A 209 -6.69 7.42 -2.97
CA ASN A 209 -6.64 8.81 -2.51
C ASN A 209 -7.81 9.64 -3.02
N GLU A 210 -8.17 9.47 -4.29
CA GLU A 210 -9.28 10.20 -4.90
C GLU A 210 -10.64 9.75 -4.35
N ILE A 211 -10.84 8.45 -4.15
CA ILE A 211 -12.07 7.93 -3.49
C ILE A 211 -12.21 8.51 -2.09
N LYS A 212 -11.13 8.56 -1.30
CA LYS A 212 -11.18 9.13 0.05
C LYS A 212 -11.60 10.60 0.06
N ASN A 213 -11.21 11.36 -0.95
CA ASN A 213 -11.50 12.79 -1.01
C ASN A 213 -12.94 13.11 -1.50
N ASN A 214 -13.75 12.11 -1.86
CA ASN A 214 -15.08 12.28 -2.51
C ASN A 214 -15.05 13.25 -3.71
N LYS A 215 -13.88 13.38 -4.35
CA LYS A 215 -13.60 14.30 -5.46
C LYS A 215 -13.17 13.53 -6.70
N LEU A 216 -13.71 12.32 -6.89
CA LEU A 216 -13.35 11.53 -8.06
C LEU A 216 -13.94 12.20 -9.29
N ASP A 217 -13.15 13.07 -9.90
CA ASP A 217 -13.45 13.62 -11.21
C ASP A 217 -13.27 12.51 -12.22
N CYS A 218 -14.38 11.84 -12.53
CA CYS A 218 -14.43 10.74 -13.49
C CYS A 218 -13.85 11.14 -14.85
N THR A 219 -13.85 12.43 -15.22
CA THR A 219 -13.24 12.86 -16.50
C THR A 219 -11.73 12.82 -16.46
N LYS A 220 -11.11 13.19 -15.33
CA LYS A 220 -9.65 13.21 -15.15
C LYS A 220 -9.06 11.82 -14.88
N TYR A 221 -9.83 10.93 -14.24
CA TYR A 221 -9.32 9.66 -13.73
C TYR A 221 -9.86 8.40 -14.40
N SER A 222 -10.74 8.54 -15.41
CA SER A 222 -11.33 7.42 -16.16
C SER A 222 -10.29 6.47 -16.79
N SER A 223 -9.12 6.98 -17.14
CA SER A 223 -8.06 6.19 -17.78
C SER A 223 -7.23 5.35 -16.80
N TYR A 224 -7.21 5.68 -15.50
CA TYR A 224 -6.38 4.97 -14.52
C TYR A 224 -6.80 3.51 -14.29
N PRO A 225 -8.09 3.17 -14.16
CA PRO A 225 -8.55 1.79 -14.11
C PRO A 225 -8.09 0.94 -15.31
N GLU A 226 -8.19 1.50 -16.52
CA GLU A 226 -7.73 0.85 -17.75
C GLU A 226 -6.21 0.69 -17.78
N ASN A 227 -5.48 1.74 -17.41
CA ASN A 227 -4.02 1.70 -17.28
C ASN A 227 -3.55 0.66 -16.26
N PHE A 228 -4.24 0.55 -15.12
CA PHE A 228 -3.97 -0.49 -14.13
C PHE A 228 -4.16 -1.88 -14.75
N ALA A 229 -5.29 -2.12 -15.41
CA ALA A 229 -5.59 -3.41 -16.04
C ALA A 229 -4.55 -3.79 -17.11
N ASN A 230 -4.14 -2.83 -17.94
CA ASN A 230 -3.13 -3.04 -18.97
C ASN A 230 -1.75 -3.36 -18.36
N LYS A 231 -1.30 -2.57 -17.37
CA LYS A 231 -0.04 -2.83 -16.66
C LYS A 231 -0.07 -4.14 -15.91
N PHE A 232 -1.18 -4.46 -15.25
CA PHE A 232 -1.36 -5.74 -14.55
C PHE A 232 -1.27 -6.92 -15.51
N LYS A 233 -1.89 -6.82 -16.70
CA LYS A 233 -1.79 -7.83 -17.75
C LYS A 233 -0.34 -8.04 -18.19
N GLU A 234 0.41 -6.97 -18.46
CA GLU A 234 1.83 -7.05 -18.79
C GLU A 234 2.63 -7.77 -17.70
N LEU A 235 2.39 -7.44 -16.42
CA LEU A 235 3.04 -8.11 -15.29
C LEU A 235 2.70 -9.60 -15.22
N ASN A 236 1.44 -9.94 -15.46
CA ASN A 236 0.92 -11.30 -15.41
C ASN A 236 1.36 -12.16 -16.61
N GLU A 237 1.86 -11.57 -17.69
CA GLU A 237 2.42 -12.30 -18.84
C GLU A 237 3.95 -12.47 -18.73
N ASP A 238 4.59 -11.78 -17.78
CA ASP A 238 6.04 -11.84 -17.60
C ASP A 238 6.49 -13.16 -16.95
N SER A 239 7.35 -13.90 -17.65
CA SER A 239 7.85 -15.19 -17.19
C SER A 239 8.71 -15.12 -15.93
N ASN A 240 9.42 -14.01 -15.67
CA ASN A 240 10.21 -13.85 -14.44
C ASN A 240 9.30 -13.62 -13.23
N ILE A 241 8.18 -12.92 -13.45
CA ILE A 241 7.16 -12.71 -12.42
C ILE A 241 6.41 -14.02 -12.15
N ASN A 242 5.92 -14.67 -13.20
CA ASN A 242 5.17 -15.92 -13.07
C ASN A 242 6.02 -17.10 -12.59
N GLY A 243 7.30 -17.12 -12.95
CA GLY A 243 8.25 -18.14 -12.51
C GLY A 243 8.62 -18.04 -11.03
N ASN A 244 8.35 -16.89 -10.38
CA ASN A 244 8.67 -16.66 -8.98
C ASN A 244 7.39 -16.69 -8.11
N THR A 245 7.33 -17.64 -7.17
CA THR A 245 6.15 -17.83 -6.30
C THR A 245 5.80 -16.59 -5.48
N SER A 246 6.80 -15.88 -4.96
CA SER A 246 6.55 -14.71 -4.14
C SER A 246 6.09 -13.51 -4.95
N TYR A 247 6.62 -13.33 -6.16
CA TYR A 247 6.18 -12.26 -7.04
C TYR A 247 4.75 -12.49 -7.51
N ARG A 248 4.37 -13.74 -7.80
CA ARG A 248 2.97 -14.11 -8.05
C ARG A 248 2.07 -13.83 -6.86
N LYS A 249 2.52 -14.11 -5.62
CA LYS A 249 1.76 -13.80 -4.41
C LYS A 249 1.55 -12.29 -4.26
N LEU A 250 2.60 -11.49 -4.45
CA LEU A 250 2.50 -10.02 -4.44
C LEU A 250 1.54 -9.50 -5.54
N LEU A 251 1.61 -10.08 -6.73
CA LEU A 251 0.70 -9.75 -7.84
C LEU A 251 -0.76 -10.08 -7.48
N SER A 252 -1.02 -11.24 -6.88
CA SER A 252 -2.35 -11.63 -6.38
C SER A 252 -2.86 -10.64 -5.34
N THR A 253 -2.02 -10.25 -4.37
CA THR A 253 -2.36 -9.25 -3.35
C THR A 253 -2.81 -7.94 -3.99
N LEU A 254 -2.06 -7.42 -4.98
CA LEU A 254 -2.43 -6.19 -5.69
C LEU A 254 -3.74 -6.34 -6.49
N SER A 255 -3.99 -7.51 -7.08
CA SER A 255 -5.22 -7.81 -7.81
C SER A 255 -6.44 -7.78 -6.89
N ASP A 256 -6.35 -8.47 -5.74
CA ASP A 256 -7.41 -8.53 -4.75
C ASP A 256 -7.72 -7.14 -4.19
N ASP A 257 -6.69 -6.34 -3.92
CA ASP A 257 -6.83 -4.99 -3.39
C ASP A 257 -7.40 -3.99 -4.41
N TYR A 258 -7.17 -4.19 -5.71
CA TYR A 258 -7.85 -3.47 -6.80
C TYR A 258 -9.32 -3.91 -6.96
N ASN A 259 -9.60 -5.21 -6.85
CA ASN A 259 -10.99 -5.70 -6.88
C ASN A 259 -11.80 -5.17 -5.68
N ASN A 260 -11.18 -5.08 -4.50
CA ASN A 260 -11.78 -4.47 -3.32
C ASN A 260 -12.11 -2.98 -3.55
N LEU A 261 -11.20 -2.23 -4.18
CA LEU A 261 -11.41 -0.85 -4.57
C LEU A 261 -12.59 -0.72 -5.54
N LYS A 262 -12.64 -1.55 -6.59
CA LYS A 262 -13.72 -1.57 -7.58
C LYS A 262 -15.08 -1.84 -6.92
N ASN A 263 -15.16 -2.85 -6.06
CA ASN A 263 -16.40 -3.18 -5.33
C ASN A 263 -16.89 -2.01 -4.45
N LYS A 264 -15.96 -1.29 -3.81
CA LYS A 264 -16.29 -0.09 -3.02
C LYS A 264 -16.82 1.04 -3.90
N TYR A 265 -16.23 1.21 -5.09
CA TYR A 265 -16.65 2.22 -6.04
C TYR A 265 -18.06 1.94 -6.58
N GLU A 266 -18.33 0.69 -7.00
CA GLU A 266 -19.67 0.27 -7.44
C GLU A 266 -20.72 0.54 -6.35
N LYS A 267 -20.44 0.20 -5.08
CA LYS A 267 -21.36 0.52 -3.97
C LYS A 267 -21.59 2.02 -3.77
N THR A 268 -20.60 2.87 -4.02
CA THR A 268 -20.71 4.33 -3.85
C THR A 268 -21.53 4.99 -4.96
N LEU A 269 -21.59 4.39 -6.16
CA LEU A 269 -22.38 4.90 -7.30
C LEU A 269 -23.89 4.62 -7.21
N PHE A 270 -24.31 3.67 -6.35
CA PHE A 270 -25.72 3.29 -6.17
C PHE A 270 -26.37 3.92 -4.93
N ILE A 271 -25.78 4.97 -4.36
CA ILE A 271 -26.35 5.81 -3.29
C ILE A 271 -26.60 7.20 -3.85
#